data_AF-A0A7C4ZR68-F1
#
_entry.id   AF-A0A7C4ZR68-F1
#
_cell.length_a   1.000
_cell.length_b   1.000
_cell.length_c   1.000
_cell.angle_alpha   90.00
_cell.angle_beta   90.00
_cell.angle_gamma   90.00
#
_symmetry.space_group_name_H-M   'P 1'
#
loop_
_entity.id
_entity.type
_entity.pdbx_description
1 polymer ?
#
loop_
_entity_poly.entity_id
_entity_poly.type
_entity_poly.pdbx_seq_one_letter_code
_entity_poly.pdbx_strand_id
1 'polypeptide(L)'
;MDKLGKTSKKGVSIQLLTNYSPKTCFFVEKAKLKRSKYSRLNAEELPTFVLADNEQLLLLIRKENGKKKIAALWTNYDAFIKALKTLFNELWNNNV
;
A
#
# COMPACT_ATOMS: atom_id res chain seq x y z
N MET A 1 -9.97 -7.55 -2.74
CA MET A 1 -9.22 -7.95 -3.95
C MET A 1 -10.05 -7.75 -5.21
N ASP A 2 -11.24 -8.35 -5.35
CA ASP A 2 -12.11 -8.16 -6.54
C ASP A 2 -12.44 -6.70 -6.88
N LYS A 3 -12.54 -5.83 -5.87
CA LYS A 3 -12.78 -4.40 -6.08
C LYS A 3 -11.61 -3.69 -6.77
N LEU A 4 -10.36 -4.06 -6.43
CA LEU A 4 -9.15 -3.40 -6.92
C LEU A 4 -8.88 -3.71 -8.41
N GLY A 5 -9.08 -4.98 -8.80
CA GLY A 5 -9.02 -5.40 -10.20
C GLY A 5 -10.13 -4.79 -11.06
N LYS A 6 -11.29 -4.46 -10.47
CA LYS A 6 -12.38 -3.71 -11.14
C LYS A 6 -12.06 -2.23 -11.31
N THR A 7 -11.41 -1.57 -10.34
CA THR A 7 -11.02 -0.16 -10.43
C THR A 7 -9.88 0.09 -11.42
N SER A 8 -8.91 -0.83 -11.55
CA SER A 8 -7.86 -0.73 -12.58
C SER A 8 -8.44 -0.66 -14.00
N LYS A 9 -9.59 -1.31 -14.24
CA LYS A 9 -10.29 -1.27 -15.53
C LYS A 9 -11.01 0.05 -15.81
N LYS A 10 -11.15 0.93 -14.81
CA LYS A 10 -11.81 2.25 -14.92
C LYS A 10 -10.82 3.40 -15.17
N GLY A 11 -9.57 3.11 -15.56
CA GLY A 11 -8.56 4.14 -15.83
C GLY A 11 -7.82 4.64 -14.59
N VAL A 12 -8.05 4.04 -13.41
CA VAL A 12 -7.33 4.38 -12.17
C VAL A 12 -5.93 3.75 -12.19
N SER A 13 -4.89 4.57 -12.02
CA SER A 13 -3.52 4.11 -11.84
C SER A 13 -3.33 3.57 -10.42
N ILE A 14 -2.82 2.35 -10.29
CA ILE A 14 -2.62 1.69 -8.99
C ILE A 14 -1.16 1.29 -8.89
N GLN A 15 -0.51 1.73 -7.81
CA GLN A 15 0.85 1.32 -7.42
C GLN A 15 0.75 0.55 -6.10
N LEU A 16 1.50 -0.55 -5.98
CA LEU A 16 1.44 -1.43 -4.81
C LEU A 16 2.85 -1.80 -4.37
N LEU A 17 3.19 -1.40 -3.15
CA LEU A 17 4.45 -1.71 -2.50
C LEU A 17 4.18 -2.74 -1.39
N THR A 18 4.84 -3.88 -1.45
CA THR A 18 4.64 -4.98 -0.49
C THR A 18 5.92 -5.79 -0.35
N ASN A 19 6.09 -6.45 0.79
CA ASN A 19 7.17 -7.42 0.98
C ASN A 19 7.03 -8.61 0.01
N TYR A 20 8.17 -9.24 -0.32
CA TYR A 20 8.19 -10.44 -1.15
C TYR A 20 7.89 -11.68 -0.29
N SER A 21 6.71 -12.28 -0.47
CA SER A 21 6.31 -13.52 0.18
C SER A 21 5.43 -14.35 -0.76
N PRO A 22 5.38 -15.68 -0.62
CA PRO A 22 4.48 -16.52 -1.42
C PRO A 22 3.01 -16.06 -1.34
N LYS A 23 2.60 -15.57 -0.16
CA LYS A 23 1.25 -15.04 0.07
C LYS A 23 0.99 -13.76 -0.72
N THR A 24 1.93 -12.81 -0.73
CA THR A 24 1.78 -11.55 -1.44
C THR A 24 1.77 -11.77 -2.95
N CYS A 25 2.64 -12.63 -3.48
CA CYS A 25 2.65 -13.01 -4.91
C CYS A 25 1.29 -13.57 -5.35
N PHE A 26 0.74 -14.54 -4.61
CA PHE A 26 -0.57 -15.14 -4.90
C PHE A 26 -1.69 -14.09 -5.02
N PHE A 27 -1.71 -13.11 -4.12
CA PHE A 27 -2.75 -12.08 -4.13
C PHE A 27 -2.57 -11.07 -5.26
N VAL A 28 -1.33 -10.69 -5.59
CA VAL A 28 -1.03 -9.76 -6.68
C VAL A 28 -1.44 -10.37 -8.03
N GLU A 29 -1.08 -11.63 -8.27
CA GLU A 29 -1.45 -12.37 -9.48
C GLU A 29 -2.98 -12.44 -9.64
N LYS A 30 -3.68 -12.81 -8.56
CA LYS A 30 -5.14 -12.91 -8.56
C LYS A 30 -5.82 -11.55 -8.80
N ALA A 31 -5.22 -10.45 -8.35
CA ALA A 31 -5.78 -9.12 -8.51
C ALA A 31 -5.68 -8.57 -9.96
N LYS A 32 -4.95 -9.24 -10.86
CA LYS A 32 -4.77 -8.85 -12.28
C LYS A 32 -4.37 -7.37 -12.44
N LEU A 33 -3.54 -6.87 -11.54
CA LEU A 33 -3.09 -5.47 -11.55
C LEU A 33 -2.09 -5.28 -12.69
N LYS A 34 -2.58 -4.87 -13.87
CA LYS A 34 -1.81 -4.77 -15.12
C LYS A 34 -0.63 -3.77 -15.08
N ARG A 35 -0.45 -3.00 -14.00
CA ARG A 35 0.62 -1.99 -13.82
C ARG A 35 1.18 -1.93 -12.39
N SER A 36 1.02 -2.98 -11.59
CA SER A 36 1.69 -3.00 -10.29
C SER A 36 3.17 -3.31 -10.48
N LYS A 37 4.05 -2.30 -10.38
CA LYS A 37 5.44 -2.59 -10.07
C LYS A 37 5.48 -3.05 -8.61
N TYR A 38 6.09 -4.19 -8.36
CA TYR A 38 6.33 -4.70 -7.01
C TYR A 38 7.79 -4.39 -6.69
N SER A 39 8.05 -3.94 -5.48
CA SER A 39 9.40 -3.58 -5.05
C SER A 39 9.83 -4.44 -3.88
N ARG A 40 11.02 -5.02 -3.96
CA ARG A 40 11.58 -5.90 -2.93
C ARG A 40 12.12 -5.08 -1.76
N LEU A 41 11.27 -4.77 -0.79
CA LEU A 41 11.75 -4.17 0.44
C LEU A 41 12.18 -5.26 1.43
N ASN A 42 13.45 -5.24 1.81
CA ASN A 42 14.01 -6.04 2.89
C ASN A 42 13.82 -5.33 4.24
N ALA A 43 12.61 -4.84 4.49
CA ALA A 43 12.24 -4.13 5.72
C ALA A 43 11.21 -4.98 6.47
N GLU A 44 11.54 -5.39 7.70
CA GLU A 44 10.70 -6.29 8.50
C GLU A 44 9.38 -5.64 8.94
N GLU A 45 9.32 -4.30 9.03
CA GLU A 45 8.14 -3.57 9.53
C GLU A 45 7.86 -2.28 8.76
N LEU A 46 7.07 -2.37 7.69
CA LEU A 46 6.57 -1.21 6.96
C LEU A 46 5.19 -0.78 7.46
N PRO A 47 4.90 0.54 7.53
CA PRO A 47 3.55 1.00 7.79
C PRO A 47 2.63 0.51 6.68
N THR A 48 1.44 0.06 7.05
CA THR A 48 0.43 -0.41 6.08
C THR A 48 -0.56 0.71 5.82
N PHE A 49 -0.56 1.28 4.62
CA PHE A 49 -1.44 2.39 4.27
C PHE A 49 -1.90 2.38 2.81
N VAL A 50 -2.92 3.19 2.52
CA VAL A 50 -3.43 3.47 1.18
C VAL A 50 -3.50 4.99 1.00
N LEU A 51 -2.95 5.47 -0.11
CA LEU A 51 -3.14 6.84 -0.59
C LEU A 51 -4.09 6.81 -1.80
N ALA A 52 -5.10 7.66 -1.79
CA ALA A 52 -6.02 7.85 -2.90
C ALA A 52 -6.00 9.31 -3.37
N ASP A 53 -5.87 9.49 -4.69
CA ASP A 53 -5.93 10.77 -5.38
C ASP A 53 -4.96 11.87 -4.87
N ASN A 54 -3.94 11.47 -4.08
CA ASN A 54 -3.07 12.38 -3.33
C ASN A 54 -3.79 13.29 -2.31
N GLU A 55 -5.02 12.93 -1.92
CA GLU A 55 -5.87 13.74 -1.05
C GLU A 55 -6.35 12.98 0.18
N GLN A 56 -6.30 11.66 0.14
CA GLN A 56 -6.82 10.82 1.21
C GLN A 56 -5.80 9.77 1.62
N LEU A 57 -5.71 9.57 2.92
CA LEU A 57 -4.89 8.57 3.54
C LEU A 57 -5.77 7.64 4.39
N LEU A 58 -5.56 6.34 4.22
CA LEU A 58 -5.99 5.32 5.17
C LEU A 58 -4.75 4.61 5.72
N LEU A 59 -4.43 4.82 6.99
CA LEU A 59 -3.32 4.17 7.70
C LEU A 59 -3.86 3.09 8.64
N LEU A 60 -3.31 1.88 8.55
CA LEU A 60 -3.60 0.79 9.47
C LEU A 60 -2.54 0.73 10.56
N ILE A 61 -2.97 0.87 11.81
CA ILE A 61 -2.12 0.88 13.00
C ILE A 61 -2.32 -0.45 13.72
N ARG A 62 -1.25 -1.24 13.78
CA ARG A 62 -1.22 -2.56 14.43
C ARG A 62 -0.44 -2.45 15.73
N LYS A 63 -0.95 -3.08 16.80
CA LYS A 63 -0.16 -3.32 18.02
C LYS A 63 0.68 -4.58 17.83
N GLU A 64 1.93 -4.54 18.27
CA GLU A 64 2.93 -5.62 18.16
C GLU A 64 2.45 -6.96 18.76
N ASN A 65 1.53 -6.92 19.73
CA ASN A 65 1.18 -8.07 20.57
C ASN A 65 0.16 -9.04 19.93
N GLY A 66 -0.01 -9.05 18.60
CA GLY A 66 -0.78 -10.06 17.86
C GLY A 66 -2.30 -10.18 18.14
N LYS A 67 -2.85 -9.46 19.12
CA LYS A 67 -4.26 -9.57 19.52
C LYS A 67 -5.14 -8.47 18.91
N LYS A 68 -5.76 -8.83 17.79
CA LYS A 68 -7.10 -8.44 17.26
C LYS A 68 -7.50 -6.96 17.08
N LYS A 69 -6.82 -5.96 17.65
CA LYS A 69 -7.19 -4.54 17.47
C LYS A 69 -6.30 -3.89 16.42
N ILE A 70 -6.79 -3.85 15.19
CA ILE A 70 -6.28 -2.97 14.13
C ILE A 70 -7.05 -1.65 14.28
N ALA A 71 -6.37 -0.58 14.65
CA ALA A 71 -6.94 0.74 14.50
C ALA A 71 -6.70 1.22 13.06
N ALA A 72 -7.62 2.01 12.54
CA ALA A 72 -7.47 2.64 11.23
C ALA A 72 -7.63 4.14 11.41
N LEU A 73 -6.70 4.89 10.83
CA LEU A 73 -6.79 6.34 10.71
C LEU A 73 -7.12 6.66 9.25
N TRP A 74 -8.32 7.19 9.02
CA TRP A 74 -8.63 7.88 7.78
C TRP A 74 -8.44 9.38 7.99
N THR A 75 -7.72 10.03 7.10
CA THR A 75 -7.46 11.47 7.19
C THR A 75 -7.21 12.07 5.80
N ASN A 76 -7.55 13.34 5.66
CA ASN A 76 -7.21 14.20 4.53
C ASN A 76 -6.21 15.30 4.95
N TYR A 77 -5.54 15.14 6.08
CA TYR A 77 -4.58 16.13 6.57
C TYR A 77 -3.30 16.09 5.73
N ASP A 78 -2.99 17.23 5.15
CA ASP A 78 -1.90 17.42 4.20
C ASP A 78 -0.53 16.97 4.74
N ALA A 79 -0.26 17.21 6.03
CA ALA A 79 0.99 16.78 6.66
C ALA A 79 1.18 15.24 6.61
N PHE A 80 0.14 14.47 6.92
CA PHE A 80 0.21 13.01 6.89
C PHE A 80 0.29 12.46 5.46
N ILE A 81 -0.46 13.08 4.55
CA ILE A 81 -0.43 12.71 3.13
C ILE A 81 0.97 12.94 2.57
N LYS A 82 1.56 14.12 2.77
CA LYS A 82 2.90 14.45 2.30
C LYS A 82 3.94 13.51 2.90
N ALA A 83 3.92 13.28 4.21
CA ALA A 83 4.88 12.40 4.87
C ALA A 83 4.85 10.97 4.31
N LEU A 84 3.67 10.35 4.23
CA LEU A 84 3.57 8.96 3.75
C LEU A 84 3.72 8.84 2.23
N LYS A 85 3.38 9.88 1.46
CA LYS A 85 3.67 9.92 0.03
C LYS A 85 5.18 10.00 -0.23
N THR A 86 5.89 10.85 0.51
CA THR A 86 7.36 10.91 0.43
C THR A 86 7.97 9.57 0.79
N LEU A 87 7.55 8.95 1.89
CA LEU A 87 8.00 7.61 2.27
C LEU A 87 7.75 6.59 1.15
N PHE A 88 6.54 6.57 0.58
CA PHE A 88 6.21 5.67 -0.51
C PHE A 88 7.14 5.87 -1.72
N ASN A 89 7.34 7.12 -2.14
CA ASN A 89 8.18 7.46 -3.30
C ASN A 89 9.65 7.08 -3.07
N GLU A 90 10.19 7.36 -1.89
CA GLU A 90 11.57 6.97 -1.53
C GLU A 90 11.73 5.46 -1.59
N LEU A 91 10.82 4.70 -0.98
CA LEU A 91 10.86 3.24 -1.02
C LEU A 91 10.62 2.69 -2.43
N TRP A 92 9.85 3.38 -3.25
CA TRP A 92 9.58 2.98 -4.63
C TRP A 92 10.77 3.21 -5.56
N ASN A 93 11.50 4.32 -5.37
CA ASN A 93 12.62 4.72 -6.23
C ASN A 93 13.96 4.11 -5.79
N ASN A 94 14.17 3.86 -4.50
CA ASN A 94 15.43 3.30 -3.96
C ASN A 94 15.57 1.78 -4.09
N ASN A 95 14.74 1.12 -4.89
CA ASN A 95 14.79 -0.33 -5.14
C ASN A 95 15.39 -0.64 -6.53
N VAL A 96 16.56 -0.06 -6.82
CA VAL A 96 17.46 -0.49 -7.91
C VAL A 96 18.20 -1.74 -7.48
#